data_AF-A0A420VZT2-F1
#
_entry.id   AF-A0A420VZT2-F1
#
_cell.length_a   1.000
_cell.length_b   1.000
_cell.length_c   1.000
_cell.angle_alpha   90.00
_cell.angle_beta   90.00
_cell.angle_gamma   90.00
#
_symmetry.space_group_name_H-M   'P 1'
#
loop_
_entity.id
_entity.type
_entity.pdbx_description
1 polymer ?
#
loop_
_entity_poly.entity_id
_entity_poly.type
_entity_poly.pdbx_seq_one_letter_code
_entity_poly.pdbx_strand_id
1 'polypeptide(L)'
;MKQAIRPPDQLETVRPDWLAQKYDRVMNIEDRQVARLEGNYLLDLPLQFNADSIEVFYLSAKIPIELFKKSSAFYPELQKFILIVPDWKFYSEVSKTASKSGRCVEPETTNFYYYIRREEDIVKVDSVRLGGLENPVIDFAKPTVPENLLTVYWKESYGSVCCPRDPMWDIADQDSSFIRSFEERNKFRVTTGRYIQMQGKEGENSIYYTLPGLTTAQRLQFLLEKRAQWRLNSEAKKIPLSTNLFTPQLQEMITTGFNKLEEMP
;
A
#
# COMPACT_ATOMS: atom_id res chain seq x y z
N MET A 1 -40.08 -13.32 9.74
CA MET A 1 -39.46 -12.93 8.46
C MET A 1 -38.42 -11.86 8.74
N LYS A 2 -37.15 -12.11 8.43
CA LYS A 2 -36.10 -11.08 8.47
C LYS A 2 -36.27 -10.21 7.21
N GLN A 3 -36.66 -8.95 7.35
CA GLN A 3 -36.64 -8.00 6.24
C GLN A 3 -35.25 -7.38 6.17
N ALA A 4 -34.55 -7.61 5.06
CA ALA A 4 -33.32 -6.88 4.76
C ALA A 4 -33.66 -5.42 4.47
N ILE A 5 -32.92 -4.48 5.07
CA ILE A 5 -33.05 -3.06 4.71
C ILE A 5 -32.27 -2.84 3.43
N ARG A 6 -32.95 -2.30 2.42
CA ARG A 6 -32.33 -1.82 1.18
C ARG A 6 -31.93 -0.35 1.31
N PRO A 7 -30.83 0.09 0.69
CA PRO A 7 -30.57 1.50 0.53
C PRO A 7 -31.68 2.17 -0.32
N PRO A 8 -31.89 3.50 -0.20
CA PRO A 8 -32.85 4.21 -1.06
C PRO A 8 -32.48 4.03 -2.53
N ASP A 9 -33.50 3.78 -3.38
CA ASP A 9 -33.36 3.50 -4.80
C ASP A 9 -32.53 4.59 -5.49
N GLN A 10 -31.45 4.19 -6.16
CA GLN A 10 -30.76 5.05 -7.11
C GLN A 10 -31.45 4.93 -8.47
N LEU A 11 -31.48 6.03 -9.23
CA LEU A 11 -31.85 6.02 -10.65
C LEU A 11 -31.18 4.84 -11.35
N GLU A 12 -31.92 4.09 -12.18
CA GLU A 12 -31.41 2.98 -12.99
C GLU A 12 -30.11 3.43 -13.69
N THR A 13 -28.98 3.00 -13.14
CA THR A 13 -27.67 3.28 -13.74
C THR A 13 -27.37 2.09 -14.61
N VAL A 14 -27.20 2.33 -15.92
CA VAL A 14 -26.72 1.32 -16.86
C VAL A 14 -25.42 0.75 -16.29
N ARG A 15 -25.35 -0.57 -16.13
CA ARG A 15 -24.17 -1.25 -15.59
C ARG A 15 -22.95 -0.85 -16.45
N PRO A 16 -21.90 -0.25 -15.86
CA PRO A 16 -20.73 0.15 -16.62
C PRO A 16 -20.01 -1.04 -17.27
N ASP A 17 -19.48 -0.86 -18.48
CA ASP A 17 -18.80 -1.92 -19.24
C ASP A 17 -17.58 -2.50 -18.52
N TRP A 18 -16.93 -1.70 -17.67
CA TRP A 18 -15.78 -2.13 -16.88
C TRP A 18 -16.18 -3.00 -15.67
N LEU A 19 -17.45 -3.05 -15.30
CA LEU A 19 -17.93 -3.76 -14.11
C LEU A 19 -18.26 -5.22 -14.44
N ALA A 20 -17.31 -6.10 -14.15
CA ALA A 20 -17.45 -7.54 -14.39
C ALA A 20 -18.62 -8.16 -13.58
N GLN A 21 -19.16 -9.29 -14.05
CA GLN A 21 -20.14 -10.08 -13.31
C GLN A 21 -19.50 -10.92 -12.20
N LYS A 22 -18.21 -11.22 -12.34
CA LYS A 22 -17.39 -11.97 -11.39
C LYS A 22 -16.00 -11.37 -11.32
N TYR A 23 -15.42 -11.33 -10.12
CA TYR A 23 -14.00 -11.07 -9.91
C TYR A 23 -13.34 -12.30 -9.31
N ASP A 24 -12.45 -12.90 -10.10
CA ASP A 24 -11.56 -13.96 -9.66
C ASP A 24 -10.32 -13.32 -9.00
N ARG A 25 -9.88 -13.86 -7.87
CA ARG A 25 -8.63 -13.47 -7.17
C ARG A 25 -8.62 -12.06 -6.58
N VAL A 26 -9.70 -11.66 -5.93
CA VAL A 26 -9.76 -10.38 -5.21
C VAL A 26 -8.83 -10.38 -3.99
N MET A 27 -8.02 -9.33 -3.86
CA MET A 27 -7.14 -9.13 -2.70
C MET A 27 -7.91 -8.43 -1.58
N ASN A 28 -8.17 -9.13 -0.49
CA ASN A 28 -8.81 -8.53 0.69
C ASN A 28 -7.78 -7.76 1.51
N ILE A 29 -8.02 -6.46 1.71
CA ILE A 29 -7.24 -5.57 2.56
C ILE A 29 -7.93 -5.50 3.92
N GLU A 30 -7.37 -6.17 4.91
CA GLU A 30 -7.92 -6.28 6.27
C GLU A 30 -7.15 -5.42 7.28
N ASP A 31 -7.80 -5.04 8.39
CA ASP A 31 -7.17 -4.21 9.43
C ASP A 31 -5.88 -4.82 9.99
N ARG A 32 -5.76 -6.16 10.02
CA ARG A 32 -4.55 -6.86 10.48
C ARG A 32 -3.31 -6.64 9.60
N GLN A 33 -3.51 -6.21 8.36
CA GLN A 33 -2.44 -5.89 7.41
C GLN A 33 -2.13 -4.39 7.39
N VAL A 34 -2.81 -3.58 8.21
CA VAL A 34 -2.75 -2.13 8.14
C VAL A 34 -2.26 -1.56 9.46
N ALA A 35 -1.19 -0.78 9.42
CA ALA A 35 -0.82 0.11 10.52
C ALA A 35 -1.17 1.55 10.19
N ARG A 36 -1.48 2.32 11.23
CA ARG A 36 -1.69 3.76 11.14
C ARG A 36 -0.85 4.48 12.19
N LEU A 37 -0.10 5.49 11.78
CA LEU A 37 0.71 6.34 12.66
C LEU A 37 0.70 7.78 12.13
N GLU A 38 0.30 8.73 12.96
CA GLU A 38 0.26 10.17 12.62
C GLU A 38 -0.47 10.48 11.30
N GLY A 39 -1.55 9.74 11.06
CA GLY A 39 -2.34 9.86 9.83
C GLY A 39 -1.77 9.10 8.63
N ASN A 40 -0.51 8.66 8.65
CA ASN A 40 0.08 7.80 7.62
C ASN A 40 -0.34 6.33 7.82
N TYR A 41 -0.30 5.56 6.72
CA TYR A 41 -0.70 4.16 6.70
C TYR A 41 0.38 3.29 6.06
N LEU A 42 0.61 2.11 6.60
CA LEU A 42 1.31 1.03 5.89
C LEU A 42 0.31 -0.08 5.62
N LEU A 43 0.13 -0.43 4.34
CA LEU A 43 -0.51 -1.66 3.93
C LEU A 43 0.58 -2.71 3.72
N ASP A 44 0.64 -3.66 4.64
CA ASP A 44 1.62 -4.74 4.69
C ASP A 44 1.15 -5.94 3.87
N LEU A 45 1.16 -5.74 2.56
CA LEU A 45 0.68 -6.70 1.59
C LEU A 45 1.67 -6.74 0.42
N PRO A 46 2.64 -7.65 0.39
CA PRO A 46 3.50 -7.80 -0.77
C PRO A 46 2.71 -8.47 -1.91
N LEU A 47 2.68 -7.83 -3.08
CA LEU A 47 1.94 -8.31 -4.25
C LEU A 47 2.82 -8.28 -5.49
N GLN A 48 2.61 -9.29 -6.34
CA GLN A 48 3.14 -9.33 -7.68
C GLN A 48 2.01 -9.00 -8.65
N PHE A 49 2.28 -8.07 -9.56
CA PHE A 49 1.31 -7.62 -10.54
C PHE A 49 1.61 -8.20 -11.92
N ASN A 50 0.56 -8.49 -12.67
CA ASN A 50 0.65 -8.82 -14.08
C ASN A 50 0.15 -7.63 -14.90
N ALA A 51 0.96 -7.17 -15.85
CA ALA A 51 0.64 -6.01 -16.69
C ALA A 51 -0.66 -6.21 -17.51
N ASP A 52 -1.03 -7.46 -17.78
CA ASP A 52 -2.20 -7.82 -18.58
C ASP A 52 -3.49 -7.98 -17.74
N SER A 53 -3.41 -7.95 -16.40
CA SER A 53 -4.56 -8.04 -15.51
C SER A 53 -4.95 -6.71 -14.87
N ILE A 54 -6.25 -6.56 -14.59
CA ILE A 54 -6.74 -5.49 -13.72
C ILE A 54 -6.83 -6.07 -12.32
N GLU A 55 -6.03 -5.52 -11.41
CA GLU A 55 -6.07 -5.93 -10.01
C GLU A 55 -7.35 -5.45 -9.33
N VAL A 56 -7.90 -6.29 -8.46
CA VAL A 56 -9.14 -6.01 -7.73
C VAL A 56 -8.88 -6.13 -6.24
N PHE A 57 -9.14 -5.05 -5.52
CA PHE A 57 -8.95 -4.94 -4.08
C PHE A 57 -10.28 -4.80 -3.37
N TYR A 58 -10.48 -5.54 -2.29
CA TYR A 58 -11.61 -5.34 -1.38
C TYR A 58 -11.11 -4.67 -0.10
N LEU A 59 -11.56 -3.45 0.15
CA LEU A 59 -11.09 -2.61 1.24
C LEU A 59 -11.96 -2.81 2.49
N SER A 60 -11.67 -3.86 3.25
CA SER A 60 -12.28 -4.08 4.57
C SER A 60 -11.70 -3.12 5.62
N ALA A 61 -10.43 -2.73 5.48
CA ALA A 61 -9.78 -1.81 6.39
C ALA A 61 -10.24 -0.35 6.20
N LYS A 62 -10.23 0.44 7.27
CA LYS A 62 -10.66 1.86 7.24
C LYS A 62 -9.56 2.82 6.77
N ILE A 63 -9.04 2.61 5.55
CA ILE A 63 -8.09 3.53 4.90
C ILE A 63 -8.86 4.56 4.06
N PRO A 64 -8.52 5.86 4.13
CA PRO A 64 -9.14 6.88 3.26
C PRO A 64 -8.92 6.57 1.78
N ILE A 65 -10.01 6.51 1.00
CA ILE A 65 -10.00 6.19 -0.44
C ILE A 65 -9.09 7.15 -1.23
N GLU A 66 -8.98 8.41 -0.81
CA GLU A 66 -8.11 9.41 -1.45
C GLU A 66 -6.63 9.00 -1.49
N LEU A 67 -6.18 8.13 -0.59
CA LEU A 67 -4.80 7.63 -0.60
C LEU A 67 -4.54 6.62 -1.71
N PHE A 68 -5.56 5.92 -2.21
CA PHE A 68 -5.43 4.97 -3.31
C PHE A 68 -5.37 5.66 -4.67
N LYS A 69 -5.91 6.89 -4.76
CA LYS A 69 -5.94 7.65 -6.02
C LYS A 69 -4.56 8.17 -6.43
N LYS A 70 -3.65 8.41 -5.47
CA LYS A 70 -2.32 8.96 -5.73
C LYS A 70 -1.36 7.87 -6.22
N SER A 71 -0.72 8.10 -7.37
CA SER A 71 0.23 7.17 -7.98
C SER A 71 1.40 6.81 -7.07
N SER A 72 1.92 7.76 -6.29
CA SER A 72 3.07 7.52 -5.41
C SER A 72 2.75 6.82 -4.09
N ALA A 73 1.48 6.52 -3.78
CA ALA A 73 1.06 6.05 -2.46
C ALA A 73 0.60 4.59 -2.40
N PHE A 74 -0.01 4.05 -3.46
CA PHE A 74 -0.55 2.68 -3.45
C PHE A 74 -0.07 1.95 -4.70
N TYR A 75 0.94 1.08 -4.54
CA TYR A 75 1.60 0.34 -5.63
C TYR A 75 1.82 1.20 -6.89
N PRO A 76 2.93 1.96 -6.95
CA PRO A 76 3.18 2.91 -8.02
C PRO A 76 3.14 2.33 -9.45
N GLU A 77 3.43 1.05 -9.60
CA GLU A 77 3.38 0.30 -10.85
C GLU A 77 1.95 0.05 -11.36
N LEU A 78 0.93 0.10 -10.50
CA LEU A 78 -0.46 -0.06 -10.91
C LEU A 78 -0.98 1.21 -11.59
N GLN A 79 -1.19 1.13 -12.91
CA GLN A 79 -1.82 2.20 -13.68
C GLN A 79 -3.35 2.13 -13.65
N LYS A 80 -3.92 0.94 -13.51
CA LYS A 80 -5.37 0.72 -13.45
C LYS A 80 -5.72 -0.40 -12.47
N PHE A 81 -6.77 -0.22 -11.68
CA PHE A 81 -7.26 -1.23 -10.73
C PHE A 81 -8.70 -0.93 -10.31
N ILE A 82 -9.35 -1.93 -9.71
CA ILE A 82 -10.67 -1.81 -9.12
C ILE A 82 -10.55 -1.85 -7.59
N LEU A 83 -11.18 -0.89 -6.93
CA LEU A 83 -11.28 -0.84 -5.47
C LEU A 83 -12.76 -1.01 -5.07
N ILE A 84 -13.05 -2.08 -4.35
CA ILE A 84 -14.36 -2.39 -3.79
C ILE A 84 -14.35 -1.94 -2.34
N VAL A 85 -15.28 -1.06 -1.96
CA VAL A 85 -15.34 -0.48 -0.61
C VAL A 85 -16.74 -0.73 -0.03
N PRO A 86 -16.87 -1.37 1.15
CA PRO A 86 -18.15 -1.49 1.83
C PRO A 86 -18.76 -0.11 2.08
N ASP A 87 -20.08 0.03 1.93
CA ASP A 87 -20.78 1.28 2.27
C ASP A 87 -20.90 1.44 3.79
N TRP A 88 -19.81 1.84 4.43
CA TRP A 88 -19.71 2.01 5.88
C TRP A 88 -20.75 2.98 6.44
N LYS A 89 -21.17 3.97 5.64
CA LYS A 89 -22.20 4.92 6.05
C LYS A 89 -23.55 4.21 6.14
N PHE A 90 -23.94 3.48 5.09
CA PHE A 90 -25.15 2.67 5.09
C PHE A 90 -25.16 1.65 6.24
N TYR A 91 -24.08 0.90 6.42
CA TYR A 91 -24.00 -0.08 7.52
C TYR A 91 -24.09 0.59 8.91
N SER A 92 -23.50 1.78 9.08
CA SER A 92 -23.63 2.54 10.34
C SER A 92 -25.06 3.02 10.59
N GLU A 93 -25.77 3.45 9.54
CA GLU A 93 -27.16 3.90 9.64
C GLU A 93 -28.11 2.74 9.96
N VAL A 94 -27.93 1.58 9.32
CA VAL A 94 -28.70 0.36 9.64
C VAL A 94 -28.45 -0.07 11.08
N SER A 95 -27.19 -0.11 11.52
CA SER A 95 -26.83 -0.45 12.90
C SER A 95 -27.47 0.51 13.92
N LYS A 96 -27.43 1.82 13.68
CA LYS A 96 -28.08 2.82 14.55
C LYS A 96 -29.60 2.63 14.62
N THR A 97 -30.23 2.30 13.50
CA THR A 97 -31.69 2.09 13.42
C THR A 97 -32.11 0.81 14.13
N ALA A 98 -31.34 -0.27 13.95
CA ALA A 98 -31.54 -1.53 14.66
C ALA A 98 -31.44 -1.35 16.19
N SER A 99 -30.40 -0.66 16.66
CA SER A 99 -30.20 -0.36 18.08
C SER A 99 -31.33 0.49 18.69
N LYS A 100 -31.82 1.50 17.95
CA LYS A 100 -32.94 2.34 18.42
C LYS A 100 -34.28 1.61 18.47
N SER A 101 -34.49 0.67 17.55
CA SER A 101 -35.75 -0.08 17.44
C SER A 101 -35.77 -1.38 18.25
N GLY A 102 -34.65 -1.78 18.84
CA GLY A 102 -34.50 -3.06 19.55
C GLY A 102 -34.65 -4.28 18.64
N ARG A 103 -34.56 -4.10 17.32
CA ARG A 103 -34.74 -5.16 16.32
C ARG A 103 -33.40 -5.62 15.77
N CYS A 104 -33.26 -6.93 15.59
CA CYS A 104 -32.16 -7.48 14.79
C CYS A 104 -32.51 -7.31 13.32
N VAL A 105 -31.72 -6.52 12.61
CA VAL A 105 -31.88 -6.27 11.17
C VAL A 105 -30.58 -6.60 10.47
N GLU A 106 -30.69 -7.38 9.39
CA GLU A 106 -29.55 -7.76 8.56
C GLU A 106 -29.46 -6.79 7.38
N PRO A 107 -28.37 -6.01 7.25
CA PRO A 107 -28.21 -5.09 6.13
C PRO A 107 -28.00 -5.87 4.84
N GLU A 108 -28.58 -5.39 3.73
CA GLU A 108 -28.24 -5.88 2.41
C GLU A 108 -26.77 -5.54 2.08
N THR A 109 -26.01 -6.48 1.52
CA THR A 109 -24.62 -6.24 1.12
C THR A 109 -24.55 -5.09 0.11
N THR A 110 -23.93 -3.99 0.51
CA THR A 110 -23.83 -2.77 -0.27
C THR A 110 -22.37 -2.33 -0.36
N ASN A 111 -21.86 -2.16 -1.58
CA ASN A 111 -20.48 -1.76 -1.85
C ASN A 111 -20.41 -0.65 -2.91
N PHE A 112 -19.40 0.20 -2.80
CA PHE A 112 -18.93 1.05 -3.87
C PHE A 112 -17.84 0.33 -4.65
N TYR A 113 -17.92 0.39 -5.98
CA TYR A 113 -16.89 -0.09 -6.90
C TYR A 113 -16.28 1.14 -7.54
N TYR A 114 -14.97 1.30 -7.41
CA TYR A 114 -14.21 2.37 -8.05
C TYR A 114 -13.29 1.76 -9.10
N TYR A 115 -13.40 2.23 -10.35
CA TYR A 115 -12.40 1.96 -11.37
C TYR A 115 -11.43 3.14 -11.44
N ILE A 116 -10.22 2.93 -10.95
CA ILE A 116 -9.19 3.96 -10.83
C ILE A 116 -8.19 3.77 -11.95
N ARG A 117 -7.98 4.81 -12.76
CA ARG A 117 -6.96 4.88 -13.81
C ARG A 117 -6.05 6.08 -13.55
N ARG A 118 -4.75 5.83 -13.57
CA ARG A 118 -3.69 6.82 -13.40
C ARG A 118 -3.04 7.00 -14.76
N GLU A 119 -3.12 8.20 -15.30
CA GLU A 119 -2.55 8.58 -16.59
C GLU A 119 -1.66 9.79 -16.35
N GLU A 120 -0.34 9.56 -16.22
CA GLU A 120 0.65 10.60 -15.91
C GLU A 120 0.24 11.46 -14.70
N ASP A 121 -0.27 12.68 -14.94
CA ASP A 121 -0.67 13.65 -13.91
C ASP A 121 -2.18 13.65 -13.61
N ILE A 122 -2.98 12.85 -14.33
CA ILE A 122 -4.45 12.82 -14.20
C ILE A 122 -4.90 11.48 -13.63
N VAL A 123 -5.74 11.55 -12.60
CA VAL A 123 -6.40 10.36 -12.04
C VAL A 123 -7.88 10.40 -12.43
N LYS A 124 -8.31 9.41 -13.21
CA LYS A 124 -9.72 9.21 -13.58
C LYS A 124 -10.33 8.16 -12.66
N VAL A 125 -11.49 8.48 -12.09
CA VAL A 125 -12.22 7.58 -11.21
C VAL A 125 -13.66 7.47 -11.68
N ASP A 126 -14.05 6.28 -12.14
CA ASP A 126 -15.46 5.94 -12.31
C ASP A 126 -15.94 5.21 -11.06
N SER A 127 -17.21 5.39 -10.69
CA SER A 127 -17.76 4.69 -9.54
C SER A 127 -19.20 4.25 -9.75
N VAL A 128 -19.56 3.10 -9.20
CA VAL A 128 -20.93 2.61 -9.08
C VAL A 128 -21.17 2.06 -7.68
N ARG A 129 -22.38 2.22 -7.17
CA ARG A 129 -22.81 1.67 -5.88
C ARG A 129 -23.81 0.56 -6.16
N LEU A 130 -23.56 -0.63 -5.65
CA LEU A 130 -24.44 -1.80 -5.85
C LEU A 130 -24.93 -2.36 -4.51
N GLY A 131 -26.18 -2.80 -4.51
CA GLY A 131 -26.84 -3.46 -3.38
C GLY A 131 -27.26 -4.89 -3.73
N GLY A 132 -27.20 -5.78 -2.74
CA GLY A 132 -27.79 -7.10 -2.80
C GLY A 132 -27.25 -7.96 -3.93
N LEU A 133 -28.17 -8.51 -4.73
CA LEU A 133 -27.88 -9.45 -5.82
C LEU A 133 -27.20 -8.82 -7.04
N GLU A 134 -27.09 -7.48 -7.10
CA GLU A 134 -26.41 -6.80 -8.21
C GLU A 134 -24.88 -6.85 -8.08
N ASN A 135 -24.38 -7.11 -6.86
CA ASN A 135 -22.96 -7.25 -6.60
C ASN A 135 -22.37 -8.40 -7.44
N PRO A 136 -21.20 -8.19 -8.07
CA PRO A 136 -20.43 -9.28 -8.67
C PRO A 136 -20.12 -10.39 -7.66
N VAL A 137 -19.96 -11.62 -8.16
CA VAL A 137 -19.40 -12.71 -7.36
C VAL A 137 -17.93 -12.42 -7.09
N ILE A 138 -17.49 -12.57 -5.84
CA ILE A 138 -16.13 -12.24 -5.38
C ILE A 138 -15.46 -13.50 -4.85
N ASP A 139 -14.37 -13.91 -5.50
CA ASP A 139 -13.50 -14.99 -5.03
C ASP A 139 -12.19 -14.39 -4.50
N PHE A 140 -11.95 -14.53 -3.19
CA PHE A 140 -10.75 -13.98 -2.56
C PHE A 140 -9.51 -14.84 -2.82
N ALA A 141 -8.40 -14.18 -3.14
CA ALA A 141 -7.08 -14.80 -3.23
C ALA A 141 -6.25 -14.52 -1.97
N LYS A 142 -5.31 -15.42 -1.69
CA LYS A 142 -4.23 -15.16 -0.73
C LYS A 142 -3.00 -14.66 -1.48
N PRO A 143 -2.36 -13.58 -1.02
CA PRO A 143 -1.09 -13.13 -1.59
C PRO A 143 -0.04 -14.22 -1.39
N THR A 144 0.77 -14.46 -2.41
CA THR A 144 1.93 -15.36 -2.32
C THR A 144 3.11 -14.61 -2.91
N VAL A 145 4.19 -14.53 -2.15
CA VAL A 145 5.45 -13.97 -2.62
C VAL A 145 6.30 -15.13 -3.16
N PRO A 146 6.68 -15.12 -4.44
CA PRO A 146 7.62 -16.09 -4.99
C PRO A 146 8.94 -16.11 -4.20
N GLU A 147 9.56 -17.29 -4.04
CA GLU A 147 10.80 -17.45 -3.26
C GLU A 147 11.99 -16.66 -3.84
N ASN A 148 11.96 -16.32 -5.12
CA ASN A 148 12.98 -15.54 -5.80
C ASN A 148 12.78 -14.02 -5.69
N LEU A 149 11.75 -13.56 -4.96
CA LEU A 149 11.44 -12.14 -4.78
C LEU A 149 11.60 -11.74 -3.31
N LEU A 150 12.23 -10.59 -3.11
CA LEU A 150 12.43 -9.95 -1.82
C LEU A 150 11.30 -8.95 -1.56
N THR A 151 10.69 -9.02 -0.38
CA THR A 151 9.74 -7.98 0.07
C THR A 151 10.52 -6.80 0.64
N VAL A 152 10.41 -5.65 -0.01
CA VAL A 152 11.15 -4.43 0.33
C VAL A 152 10.17 -3.36 0.82
N TYR A 153 10.40 -2.83 2.01
CA TYR A 153 9.60 -1.72 2.57
C TYR A 153 10.23 -0.35 2.32
N TRP A 154 11.56 -0.29 2.21
CA TRP A 154 12.30 0.92 1.91
C TRP A 154 13.48 0.63 1.00
N LYS A 155 13.72 1.53 0.05
CA LYS A 155 14.87 1.49 -0.86
C LYS A 155 15.57 2.84 -0.81
N GLU A 156 16.88 2.80 -0.62
CA GLU A 156 17.78 3.94 -0.78
C GLU A 156 18.60 3.71 -2.04
N SER A 157 18.84 4.75 -2.83
CA SER A 157 19.64 4.66 -4.04
C SER A 157 20.65 5.79 -4.05
N TYR A 158 21.91 5.43 -4.28
CA TYR A 158 23.05 6.32 -4.33
C TYR A 158 23.65 6.24 -5.74
N GLY A 159 23.68 7.37 -6.44
CA GLY A 159 24.30 7.53 -7.76
C GLY A 159 25.83 7.66 -7.68
N SER A 160 26.46 8.26 -8.71
CA SER A 160 27.92 8.36 -8.80
C SER A 160 28.52 9.09 -7.60
N VAL A 161 29.67 8.60 -7.10
CA VAL A 161 30.41 9.24 -6.00
C VAL A 161 31.18 10.48 -6.50
N CYS A 162 31.48 10.57 -7.80
CA CYS A 162 32.45 11.52 -8.33
C CYS A 162 31.91 12.53 -9.36
N CYS A 163 31.09 12.16 -10.37
CA CYS A 163 30.84 13.05 -11.53
C CYS A 163 29.50 12.79 -12.28
N PRO A 164 28.44 13.59 -12.08
CA PRO A 164 28.24 14.47 -10.92
C PRO A 164 28.03 13.62 -9.66
N ARG A 165 28.62 14.04 -8.54
CA ARG A 165 28.39 13.40 -7.25
C ARG A 165 26.92 13.48 -6.88
N ASP A 166 26.31 12.34 -6.55
CA ASP A 166 24.96 12.29 -6.01
C ASP A 166 24.94 12.94 -4.60
N PRO A 167 24.09 13.96 -4.35
CA PRO A 167 23.91 14.55 -3.03
C PRO A 167 23.54 13.54 -1.92
N MET A 168 22.99 12.39 -2.28
CA MET A 168 22.75 11.28 -1.35
C MET A 168 24.01 10.82 -0.62
N TRP A 169 25.19 10.99 -1.21
CA TRP A 169 26.45 10.65 -0.55
C TRP A 169 26.81 11.58 0.61
N ASP A 170 26.25 12.78 0.69
CA ASP A 170 26.54 13.73 1.77
C ASP A 170 25.88 13.31 3.09
N ILE A 171 24.97 12.35 3.02
CA ILE A 171 24.18 11.86 4.16
C ILE A 171 24.43 10.38 4.45
N ALA A 172 25.19 9.69 3.60
CA ALA A 172 25.50 8.27 3.73
C ALA A 172 26.18 7.95 5.07
N ASP A 173 27.13 8.79 5.51
CA ASP A 173 27.85 8.61 6.78
C ASP A 173 26.95 8.75 8.01
N GLN A 174 25.79 9.39 7.88
CA GLN A 174 24.84 9.57 8.98
C GLN A 174 23.96 8.34 9.19
N ASP A 175 23.82 7.47 8.18
CA ASP A 175 22.90 6.34 8.20
C ASP A 175 23.15 5.39 9.38
N SER A 176 24.41 5.00 9.58
CA SER A 176 24.80 4.10 10.68
C SER A 176 24.45 4.68 12.05
N SER A 177 24.64 6.00 12.23
CA SER A 177 24.31 6.68 13.49
C SER A 177 22.80 6.79 13.72
N PHE A 178 22.03 7.02 12.66
CA PHE A 178 20.57 7.04 12.70
C PHE A 178 20.04 5.65 13.08
N ILE A 179 20.48 4.60 12.38
CA ILE A 179 20.03 3.22 12.63
C ILE A 179 20.30 2.83 14.09
N ARG A 180 21.53 3.05 14.58
CA ARG A 180 21.87 2.73 15.97
C ARG A 180 20.97 3.48 16.96
N SER A 181 20.81 4.78 16.77
CA SER A 181 19.98 5.62 17.65
C SER A 181 18.50 5.20 17.62
N PHE A 182 18.00 4.82 16.43
CA PHE A 182 16.64 4.35 16.23
C PHE A 182 16.41 3.02 16.97
N GLU A 183 17.30 2.04 16.79
CA GLU A 183 17.19 0.73 17.45
C GLU A 183 17.33 0.85 18.98
N GLU A 184 18.26 1.69 19.45
CA GLU A 184 18.46 1.95 20.89
C GLU A 184 17.22 2.57 21.54
N ARG A 185 16.57 3.51 20.86
CA ARG A 185 15.34 4.16 21.34
C ARG A 185 14.14 3.24 21.28
N ASN A 186 13.95 2.54 20.16
CA ASN A 186 12.72 1.82 19.87
C ASN A 186 12.74 0.34 20.29
N LYS A 187 13.90 -0.20 20.65
CA LYS A 187 14.09 -1.57 21.17
C LYS A 187 13.71 -2.69 20.19
N PHE A 188 13.79 -2.43 18.89
CA PHE A 188 13.71 -3.45 17.84
C PHE A 188 14.76 -3.21 16.75
N ARG A 189 15.15 -4.27 16.04
CA ARG A 189 16.24 -4.25 15.06
C ARG A 189 15.71 -4.05 13.64
N VAL A 190 16.31 -3.11 12.92
CA VAL A 190 16.07 -2.78 11.50
C VAL A 190 17.30 -3.09 10.63
N THR A 191 18.42 -3.43 11.25
CA THR A 191 19.66 -3.93 10.62
C THR A 191 19.49 -5.31 9.98
N THR A 192 18.70 -6.19 10.59
CA THR A 192 18.41 -7.53 10.04
C THR A 192 17.64 -7.42 8.72
N GLY A 193 18.03 -8.20 7.70
CA GLY A 193 17.37 -8.19 6.40
C GLY A 193 17.59 -6.89 5.62
N ARG A 194 18.74 -6.26 5.78
CA ARG A 194 19.22 -5.15 4.96
C ARG A 194 20.12 -5.70 3.87
N TYR A 195 19.89 -5.32 2.61
CA TYR A 195 20.68 -5.80 1.48
C TYR A 195 21.25 -4.63 0.70
N ILE A 196 22.47 -4.78 0.18
CA ILE A 196 23.09 -3.84 -0.76
C ILE A 196 23.19 -4.48 -2.15
N GLN A 197 22.94 -3.68 -3.17
CA GLN A 197 23.15 -4.05 -4.56
C GLN A 197 23.98 -3.00 -5.26
N MET A 198 25.12 -3.39 -5.82
CA MET A 198 25.89 -2.52 -6.71
C MET A 198 25.14 -2.33 -8.03
N GLN A 199 25.02 -1.08 -8.47
CA GLN A 199 24.35 -0.67 -9.71
C GLN A 199 25.35 -0.16 -10.76
N GLY A 200 26.55 0.24 -10.34
CA GLY A 200 27.58 0.80 -11.22
C GLY A 200 28.98 0.66 -10.65
N LYS A 201 29.97 1.12 -11.42
CA LYS A 201 31.41 0.95 -11.13
C LYS A 201 32.00 2.09 -10.31
N GLU A 202 31.27 3.18 -10.12
CA GLU A 202 31.73 4.40 -9.43
C GLU A 202 31.17 4.49 -8.00
N GLY A 203 30.73 3.36 -7.45
CA GLY A 203 30.17 3.25 -6.10
C GLY A 203 28.65 3.26 -6.06
N GLU A 204 27.96 3.39 -7.21
CA GLU A 204 26.51 3.43 -7.26
C GLU A 204 25.92 2.15 -6.67
N ASN A 205 25.02 2.31 -5.72
CA ASN A 205 24.40 1.19 -5.05
C ASN A 205 22.97 1.51 -4.60
N SER A 206 22.24 0.47 -4.28
CA SER A 206 20.95 0.58 -3.61
C SER A 206 20.95 -0.26 -2.35
N ILE A 207 20.39 0.29 -1.28
CA ILE A 207 20.18 -0.40 -0.01
C ILE A 207 18.69 -0.69 0.14
N TYR A 208 18.36 -1.94 0.42
CA TYR A 208 17.00 -2.46 0.53
C TYR A 208 16.73 -2.90 1.97
N TYR A 209 15.61 -2.46 2.54
CA TYR A 209 15.19 -2.82 3.89
C TYR A 209 13.96 -3.73 3.83
N THR A 210 14.12 -4.97 4.29
CA THR A 210 13.05 -5.99 4.29
C THR A 210 12.35 -6.13 5.64
N LEU A 211 12.98 -5.61 6.71
CA LEU A 211 12.38 -5.48 8.05
C LEU A 211 11.73 -6.79 8.55
N PRO A 212 12.45 -7.93 8.54
CA PRO A 212 11.94 -9.21 8.97
C PRO A 212 11.70 -9.20 10.48
N GLY A 213 10.69 -9.95 10.94
CA GLY A 213 10.36 -10.07 12.36
C GLY A 213 9.71 -8.84 13.00
N LEU A 214 9.65 -7.71 12.30
CA LEU A 214 8.93 -6.53 12.77
C LEU A 214 7.42 -6.65 12.54
N THR A 215 6.64 -6.08 13.45
CA THR A 215 5.21 -5.88 13.24
C THR A 215 4.96 -4.78 12.20
N THR A 216 3.79 -4.79 11.57
CA THR A 216 3.38 -3.74 10.62
C THR A 216 3.47 -2.33 11.23
N ALA A 217 3.17 -2.17 12.52
CA ALA A 217 3.32 -0.88 13.22
C ALA A 217 4.78 -0.44 13.36
N GLN A 218 5.68 -1.35 13.73
CA GLN A 218 7.12 -1.08 13.84
C GLN A 218 7.74 -0.75 12.47
N ARG A 219 7.31 -1.46 11.41
CA ARG A 219 7.70 -1.15 10.03
C ARG A 219 7.29 0.26 9.66
N LEU A 220 6.02 0.64 9.87
CA LEU A 220 5.54 2.00 9.59
C LEU A 220 6.33 3.06 10.36
N GLN A 221 6.64 2.82 11.64
CA GLN A 221 7.44 3.75 12.44
C GLN A 221 8.83 3.97 11.82
N PHE A 222 9.52 2.90 11.43
CA PHE A 222 10.81 3.01 10.75
C PHE A 222 10.69 3.80 9.44
N LEU A 223 9.70 3.50 8.60
CA LEU A 223 9.50 4.19 7.33
C LEU A 223 9.30 5.70 7.50
N LEU A 224 8.56 6.13 8.53
CA LEU A 224 8.34 7.55 8.81
C LEU A 224 9.61 8.24 9.31
N GLU A 225 10.33 7.64 10.27
CA GLU A 225 11.57 8.22 10.80
C GLU A 225 12.67 8.26 9.73
N LYS A 226 12.79 7.20 8.91
CA LYS A 226 13.75 7.11 7.81
C LYS A 226 13.49 8.15 6.74
N ARG A 227 12.22 8.34 6.35
CA ARG A 227 11.80 9.41 5.44
C ARG A 227 12.06 10.81 6.02
N ALA A 228 11.91 11.00 7.32
CA ALA A 228 12.20 12.26 7.98
C ALA A 228 13.69 12.59 7.96
N GLN A 229 14.56 11.61 8.22
CA GLN A 229 16.01 11.74 8.07
C GLN A 229 16.39 12.21 6.66
N TRP A 230 15.83 11.57 5.63
CA TRP A 230 16.04 11.96 4.23
C TRP A 230 15.63 13.40 3.93
N ARG A 231 14.52 13.87 4.49
CA ARG A 231 14.02 15.23 4.26
C ARG A 231 14.88 16.31 4.91
N LEU A 232 15.36 16.07 6.12
CA LEU A 232 16.19 17.04 6.84
C LEU A 232 17.50 17.32 6.11
N ASN A 233 17.94 16.38 5.27
CA ASN A 233 19.22 16.45 4.60
C ASN A 233 19.15 16.58 3.06
N SER A 234 17.95 16.64 2.46
CA SER A 234 17.77 16.86 1.02
C SER A 234 17.14 18.22 0.71
N GLU A 235 17.19 18.67 -0.55
CA GLU A 235 16.46 19.87 -1.03
C GLU A 235 14.92 19.73 -0.84
N ALA A 236 14.44 18.52 -0.53
CA ALA A 236 13.04 18.18 -0.27
C ALA A 236 12.47 18.77 1.06
N LYS A 237 13.23 19.59 1.80
CA LYS A 237 12.73 20.40 2.94
C LYS A 237 11.46 21.18 2.62
N LYS A 238 11.22 21.50 1.34
CA LYS A 238 10.06 22.26 0.86
C LYS A 238 8.78 21.44 0.64
N ILE A 239 8.84 20.10 0.75
CA ILE A 239 7.67 19.25 0.50
C ILE A 239 6.83 19.17 1.79
N PRO A 240 5.52 19.47 1.77
CA PRO A 240 4.64 19.37 2.95
C PRO A 240 4.62 17.95 3.55
N LEU A 241 4.42 17.83 4.87
CA LEU A 241 4.03 16.57 5.51
C LEU A 241 2.63 16.19 5.02
N SER A 242 2.56 15.52 3.86
CA SER A 242 1.33 14.93 3.37
C SER A 242 1.12 13.58 4.03
N THR A 243 -0.13 13.24 4.34
CA THR A 243 -0.53 11.87 4.63
C THR A 243 -0.16 10.94 3.48
N ASN A 244 0.48 9.81 3.78
CA ASN A 244 0.85 8.80 2.80
C ASN A 244 0.25 7.43 3.14
N LEU A 245 0.04 6.65 2.10
CA LEU A 245 -0.06 5.20 2.18
C LEU A 245 1.28 4.65 1.70
N PHE A 246 1.81 3.67 2.42
CA PHE A 246 3.00 2.92 2.06
C PHE A 246 2.59 1.50 1.71
N THR A 247 3.22 0.93 0.70
CA THR A 247 3.05 -0.47 0.29
C THR A 247 4.44 -1.05 0.06
N PRO A 248 4.71 -2.30 0.49
CA PRO A 248 5.96 -2.95 0.13
C PRO A 248 6.03 -3.22 -1.38
N GLN A 249 7.25 -3.25 -1.90
CA GLN A 249 7.55 -3.62 -3.28
C GLN A 249 8.23 -4.99 -3.32
N LEU A 250 8.00 -5.73 -4.41
CA LEU A 250 8.73 -6.95 -4.68
C LEU A 250 9.94 -6.65 -5.56
N GLN A 251 11.12 -7.08 -5.12
CA GLN A 251 12.38 -6.89 -5.83
C GLN A 251 12.98 -8.26 -6.17
N GLU A 252 13.43 -8.45 -7.41
CA GLU A 252 14.12 -9.68 -7.79
C GLU A 252 15.40 -9.90 -6.99
N MET A 253 15.56 -11.12 -6.47
CA MET A 253 16.79 -11.55 -5.81
C MET A 253 17.87 -11.92 -6.84
N ILE A 254 18.74 -10.96 -7.16
CA ILE A 254 19.92 -11.23 -7.99
C ILE A 254 20.99 -11.89 -7.10
N THR A 255 21.33 -13.14 -7.36
CA THR A 255 22.25 -13.94 -6.53
C THR A 255 23.64 -14.11 -7.14
N THR A 256 23.84 -13.72 -8.39
CA THR A 256 25.09 -13.91 -9.12
C THR A 256 25.54 -12.64 -9.85
N GLY A 257 26.84 -12.54 -10.14
CA GLY A 257 27.42 -11.43 -10.91
C GLY A 257 27.75 -10.20 -10.07
N PHE A 258 28.11 -9.11 -10.74
CA PHE A 258 28.51 -7.85 -10.12
C PHE A 258 27.36 -7.19 -9.34
N ASN A 259 26.13 -7.30 -9.84
CA ASN A 259 24.94 -6.70 -9.25
C ASN A 259 24.19 -7.65 -8.30
N LYS A 260 24.89 -8.62 -7.69
CA LYS A 260 24.24 -9.50 -6.71
C LYS A 260 23.85 -8.72 -5.47
N LEU A 261 22.75 -9.12 -4.83
CA LEU A 261 22.34 -8.63 -3.52
C LEU A 261 23.22 -9.30 -2.47
N GLU A 262 23.83 -8.48 -1.62
CA GLU A 262 24.60 -8.93 -0.46
C GLU A 262 23.90 -8.46 0.81
N GLU A 263 23.72 -9.36 1.79
CA GLU A 263 23.17 -8.96 3.09
C GLU A 263 24.22 -8.13 3.84
N MET A 264 23.78 -6.98 4.34
CA MET A 264 24.60 -6.07 5.12
C MET A 264 24.62 -6.52 6.59
N PRO A 265 25.73 -6.30 7.29
CA PRO A 265 25.81 -6.51 8.74
C PRO A 265 24.92 -5.52 9.52
#